data_AF-A0A951BIR6-F1
#
_entry.id   AF-A0A951BIR6-F1
#
_cell.length_a   1.000
_cell.length_b   1.000
_cell.length_c   1.000
_cell.angle_alpha   90.00
_cell.angle_beta   90.00
_cell.angle_gamma   90.00
#
_symmetry.space_group_name_H-M   'P 1'
#
loop_
_entity.id
_entity.type
_entity.pdbx_description
1 polymer ?
#
loop_
_entity_poly.entity_id
_entity_poly.type
_entity_poly.pdbx_seq_one_letter_code
_entity_poly.pdbx_strand_id
1 'polypeptide(L)'
;MLLQRPSAAAFCAPGAHGRKRPLRSGSRKPRQLTRRSAFSNRLSADPRLAATVIYCAPRLQGPPVPQSTLFSIGYEKAAPDAFLAALRRAGVATLIDVRDLPLSRRAGFSKRQLAAAMDAAGIAYVHLRGLGTPPEGREANRRRDWSRFWRIVEEKLATVEAELDLQRAAEIAAAGPACLLCYEADWHICHRRRVGELLSERRGLRVCHLVVGPVAPT
;
A
#
# COMPACT_ATOMS: atom_id res chain seq x y z
N MET A 1 2.12 -32.09 59.54
CA MET A 1 2.91 -33.07 58.77
C MET A 1 3.78 -32.27 57.81
N LEU A 2 5.07 -32.03 58.10
CA LEU A 2 6.21 -32.90 57.78
C LEU A 2 6.21 -33.24 56.27
N LEU A 3 7.21 -32.97 55.42
CA LEU A 3 8.64 -32.67 55.56
C LEU A 3 9.20 -32.10 54.22
N GLN A 4 10.20 -31.21 54.34
CA GLN A 4 11.50 -31.18 53.61
C GLN A 4 11.64 -30.84 52.09
N ARG A 5 12.02 -29.57 51.86
CA ARG A 5 13.23 -28.97 51.19
C ARG A 5 14.41 -29.92 50.80
N PRO A 6 15.54 -29.45 50.17
CA PRO A 6 15.82 -28.42 49.11
C PRO A 6 16.92 -28.88 48.09
N SER A 7 17.54 -27.92 47.36
CA SER A 7 18.97 -27.84 46.91
C SER A 7 19.12 -27.73 45.37
N ALA A 8 20.01 -26.93 44.76
CA ALA A 8 21.18 -26.19 45.21
C ALA A 8 21.41 -24.94 44.33
N ALA A 9 21.95 -23.88 44.94
CA ALA A 9 22.64 -22.80 44.25
C ALA A 9 24.07 -23.23 43.91
N ALA A 10 24.59 -22.77 42.77
CA ALA A 10 26.04 -22.73 42.51
C ALA A 10 26.40 -21.32 42.04
N PHE A 11 27.13 -20.64 42.91
CA PHE A 11 27.74 -19.33 42.74
C PHE A 11 29.20 -19.57 42.32
N CYS A 12 29.69 -18.91 41.28
CA CYS A 12 31.11 -18.63 41.08
C CYS A 12 31.29 -17.46 40.09
N ALA A 13 31.83 -16.35 40.58
CA ALA A 13 32.42 -15.24 39.81
C ALA A 13 33.95 -15.45 39.73
N PRO A 14 34.83 -14.48 39.37
CA PRO A 14 34.74 -13.26 38.54
C PRO A 14 35.92 -13.12 37.52
N GLY A 15 35.95 -11.99 36.79
CA GLY A 15 37.18 -11.37 36.26
C GLY A 15 37.32 -11.36 34.74
N ALA A 16 37.99 -10.41 34.08
CA ALA A 16 38.59 -9.13 34.43
C ALA A 16 39.04 -8.46 33.11
N HIS A 17 39.17 -7.13 33.10
CA HIS A 17 40.06 -6.32 32.23
C HIS A 17 39.95 -6.51 30.69
N GLY A 18 39.47 -5.54 29.92
CA GLY A 18 39.97 -4.17 29.85
C GLY A 18 40.98 -4.02 28.71
N ARG A 19 40.65 -3.22 27.68
CA ARG A 19 41.56 -2.26 27.01
C ARG A 19 40.83 -1.51 25.89
N LYS A 20 40.70 -0.20 26.13
CA LYS A 20 40.41 0.85 25.13
C LYS A 20 41.62 1.03 24.21
N ARG A 21 41.41 1.51 22.97
CA ARG A 21 42.20 2.53 22.21
C ARG A 21 41.86 2.46 20.69
N PRO A 22 42.13 3.51 19.88
CA PRO A 22 41.37 4.76 19.85
C PRO A 22 40.91 5.13 18.43
N LEU A 23 40.00 6.10 18.37
CA LEU A 23 39.68 6.88 17.18
C LEU A 23 40.93 7.62 16.67
N ARG A 24 41.26 7.49 15.39
CA ARG A 24 42.19 8.39 14.70
C ARG A 24 41.41 9.33 13.78
N SER A 25 41.31 10.56 14.25
CA SER A 25 41.01 11.76 13.49
C SER A 25 42.18 12.12 12.56
N GLY A 26 41.92 12.16 11.25
CA GLY A 26 42.78 12.82 10.27
C GLY A 26 42.03 14.01 9.69
N SER A 27 42.45 15.22 10.05
CA SER A 27 41.88 16.48 9.57
C SER A 27 42.97 17.35 8.93
N ARG A 28 42.56 18.12 7.90
CA ARG A 28 43.22 19.30 7.28
C ARG A 28 44.20 18.99 6.14
N LYS A 29 44.26 19.75 5.03
CA LYS A 29 43.46 20.84 4.40
C LYS A 29 44.05 21.06 2.97
N PRO A 30 43.44 21.88 2.09
CA PRO A 30 43.58 21.84 0.63
C PRO A 30 44.69 22.76 0.09
N ARG A 31 45.09 22.55 -1.18
CA ARG A 31 45.72 23.58 -2.05
C ARG A 31 45.53 23.20 -3.52
N GLN A 32 44.71 23.98 -4.22
CA GLN A 32 45.08 24.90 -5.32
C GLN A 32 45.00 24.24 -6.70
N LEU A 33 43.90 24.46 -7.43
CA LEU A 33 43.65 25.62 -8.31
C LEU A 33 44.58 25.60 -9.53
N THR A 34 44.20 24.84 -10.56
CA THR A 34 44.73 25.04 -11.90
C THR A 34 43.60 25.07 -12.92
N ARG A 35 43.38 26.30 -13.40
CA ARG A 35 42.98 26.69 -14.76
C ARG A 35 41.63 26.16 -15.28
N ARG A 36 40.64 27.05 -15.11
CA ARG A 36 39.75 27.52 -16.17
C ARG A 36 40.32 27.25 -17.58
N SER A 37 39.76 26.28 -18.30
CA SER A 37 39.66 26.38 -19.76
C SER A 37 38.30 26.99 -20.06
N ALA A 38 38.26 28.33 -20.07
CA ALA A 38 37.18 29.07 -20.69
C ALA A 38 37.18 28.68 -22.17
N PHE A 39 36.30 27.76 -22.56
CA PHE A 39 35.99 27.55 -23.96
C PHE A 39 35.06 28.69 -24.36
N SER A 40 35.69 29.77 -24.83
CA SER A 40 35.04 30.97 -25.30
C SER A 40 34.24 30.65 -26.55
N ASN A 41 32.95 30.35 -26.41
CA ASN A 41 32.03 30.54 -27.52
C ASN A 41 31.79 32.04 -27.68
N ARG A 42 32.62 32.68 -28.51
CA ARG A 42 32.30 33.97 -29.11
C ARG A 42 31.13 33.74 -30.07
N LEU A 43 29.92 33.93 -29.59
CA LEU A 43 28.78 34.22 -30.45
C LEU A 43 28.62 35.74 -30.46
N SER A 44 29.01 36.32 -31.58
CA SER A 44 28.79 37.70 -31.98
C SER A 44 27.31 38.07 -31.84
N ALA A 45 27.04 39.12 -31.06
CA ALA A 45 25.72 39.72 -30.94
C ALA A 45 25.47 40.66 -32.13
N ASP A 46 24.85 40.14 -33.18
CA ASP A 46 24.21 40.96 -34.21
C ASP A 46 22.73 41.18 -33.81
N PRO A 47 22.30 42.42 -33.52
CA PRO A 47 20.97 42.71 -32.98
C PRO A 47 19.84 42.75 -34.03
N ARG A 48 20.01 42.15 -35.22
CA ARG A 48 18.98 42.20 -36.30
C ARG A 48 18.39 40.87 -36.76
N LEU A 49 18.67 39.76 -36.09
CA LEU A 49 18.02 38.45 -36.34
C LEU A 49 17.12 38.03 -35.16
N ALA A 50 15.98 38.72 -35.04
CA ALA A 50 14.86 38.24 -34.25
C ALA A 50 14.11 37.16 -35.04
N ALA A 51 14.24 35.90 -34.63
CA ALA A 51 13.25 34.86 -34.94
C ALA A 51 13.22 33.86 -33.78
N THR A 52 12.07 33.83 -33.13
CA THR A 52 11.67 33.01 -31.99
C THR A 52 12.21 31.58 -32.03
N VAL A 53 13.32 31.33 -31.34
CA VAL A 53 13.69 29.99 -30.86
C VAL A 53 13.46 30.01 -29.36
N ILE A 54 12.21 29.79 -28.95
CA ILE A 54 11.96 29.25 -27.62
C ILE A 54 12.69 27.91 -27.62
N TYR A 55 13.82 27.86 -26.93
CA TYR A 55 14.45 26.60 -26.55
C TYR A 55 13.46 25.92 -25.59
N CYS A 56 12.44 25.27 -26.15
CA CYS A 56 11.71 24.25 -25.43
C CYS A 56 12.72 23.12 -25.30
N ALA A 57 13.42 23.10 -24.15
CA ALA A 57 14.23 21.95 -23.81
C ALA A 57 13.39 20.70 -24.06
N PRO A 58 13.87 19.72 -24.83
CA PRO A 58 13.16 18.46 -24.93
C PRO A 58 12.98 17.98 -23.50
N ARG A 59 11.72 17.81 -23.10
CA ARG A 59 11.36 17.13 -21.85
C ARG A 59 12.13 15.80 -21.93
N LEU A 60 13.20 15.67 -21.15
CA LEU A 60 13.93 14.41 -21.03
C LEU A 60 12.85 13.41 -20.62
N GLN A 61 12.49 12.55 -21.57
CA GLN A 61 11.53 11.49 -21.36
C GLN A 61 12.16 10.58 -20.31
N GLY A 62 11.81 10.82 -19.05
CA GLY A 62 12.01 9.81 -18.03
C GLY A 62 11.29 8.54 -18.46
N PRO A 63 11.75 7.35 -18.04
CA PRO A 63 10.98 6.13 -18.24
C PRO A 63 9.54 6.37 -17.78
N PRO A 64 8.52 5.81 -18.44
CA PRO A 64 7.14 5.92 -17.96
C PRO A 64 7.15 5.50 -16.50
N VAL A 65 6.82 6.44 -15.60
CA VAL A 65 6.64 6.13 -14.19
C VAL A 65 5.65 4.96 -14.17
N PRO A 66 6.03 3.77 -13.67
CA PRO A 66 5.13 2.63 -13.72
C PRO A 66 3.86 3.07 -12.99
N GLN A 67 2.74 3.08 -13.70
CA GLN A 67 1.45 3.39 -13.09
C GLN A 67 1.26 2.42 -11.94
N SER A 68 1.31 2.94 -10.71
CA SER A 68 1.11 2.10 -9.53
C SER A 68 -0.29 1.52 -9.63
N THR A 69 -0.36 0.20 -9.69
CA THR A 69 -1.61 -0.53 -9.92
C THR A 69 -2.26 -0.82 -8.58
N LEU A 70 -3.53 -0.44 -8.43
CA LEU A 70 -4.36 -0.78 -7.29
C LEU A 70 -5.26 -1.95 -7.69
N PHE A 71 -5.13 -3.07 -7.00
CA PHE A 71 -5.99 -4.22 -7.23
C PHE A 71 -7.30 -4.09 -6.45
N SER A 72 -8.34 -4.80 -6.87
CA SER A 72 -9.58 -4.95 -6.12
C SER A 72 -10.10 -6.38 -6.25
N ILE A 73 -10.65 -6.93 -5.17
CA ILE A 73 -11.10 -8.33 -5.12
C ILE A 73 -12.35 -8.46 -4.24
N GLY A 74 -13.24 -9.35 -4.65
CA GLY A 74 -14.40 -9.80 -3.88
C GLY A 74 -14.28 -11.27 -3.49
N TYR A 75 -14.69 -11.64 -2.28
CA TYR A 75 -14.60 -13.03 -1.82
C TYR A 75 -15.94 -13.80 -1.85
N GLU A 76 -17.00 -13.21 -2.38
CA GLU A 76 -18.25 -13.92 -2.62
C GLU A 76 -17.98 -15.13 -3.53
N LYS A 77 -18.43 -16.29 -3.09
CA LYS A 77 -18.22 -17.61 -3.72
C LYS A 77 -16.75 -18.05 -3.84
N ALA A 78 -15.77 -17.27 -3.37
CA ALA A 78 -14.36 -17.65 -3.33
C ALA A 78 -14.06 -18.73 -2.28
N ALA A 79 -13.23 -19.72 -2.67
CA ALA A 79 -12.51 -20.58 -1.73
C ALA A 79 -11.27 -19.84 -1.20
N PRO A 80 -10.86 -20.03 0.07
CA PRO A 80 -9.68 -19.36 0.65
C PRO A 80 -8.40 -19.55 -0.17
N ASP A 81 -8.15 -20.76 -0.69
CA ASP A 81 -6.94 -21.06 -1.45
C ASP A 81 -6.94 -20.39 -2.83
N ALA A 82 -8.06 -20.40 -3.54
CA ALA A 82 -8.21 -19.68 -4.81
C ALA A 82 -8.05 -18.17 -4.63
N PHE A 83 -8.60 -17.64 -3.54
CA PHE A 83 -8.47 -16.23 -3.19
C PHE A 83 -7.01 -15.86 -2.95
N LEU A 84 -6.30 -16.62 -2.13
CA LEU A 84 -4.88 -16.39 -1.86
C LEU A 84 -4.01 -16.56 -3.12
N ALA A 85 -4.30 -17.56 -3.95
CA ALA A 85 -3.61 -17.76 -5.21
C ALA A 85 -3.81 -16.57 -6.18
N ALA A 86 -5.00 -15.97 -6.22
CA ALA A 86 -5.25 -14.77 -7.01
C ALA A 86 -4.41 -13.57 -6.53
N LEU A 87 -4.33 -13.35 -5.21
CA LEU A 87 -3.48 -12.29 -4.64
C LEU A 87 -2.00 -12.50 -4.96
N ARG A 88 -1.50 -13.73 -4.81
CA ARG A 88 -0.10 -14.08 -5.12
C ARG A 88 0.25 -13.89 -6.59
N ARG A 89 -0.62 -14.34 -7.51
CA ARG A 89 -0.41 -14.14 -8.95
C ARG A 89 -0.36 -12.67 -9.35
N ALA A 90 -1.12 -11.83 -8.65
CA ALA A 90 -1.12 -10.38 -8.85
C ALA A 90 0.05 -9.67 -8.14
N GLY A 91 0.86 -10.38 -7.34
CA GLY A 91 1.97 -9.80 -6.59
C GLY A 91 1.52 -8.84 -5.49
N VAL A 92 0.31 -9.03 -4.94
CA VAL A 92 -0.23 -8.17 -3.88
C VAL A 92 0.62 -8.28 -2.62
N ALA A 93 1.12 -7.14 -2.14
CA ALA A 93 1.88 -7.02 -0.91
C ALA A 93 1.02 -6.61 0.29
N THR A 94 -0.05 -5.84 0.07
CA THR A 94 -0.98 -5.42 1.14
C THR A 94 -2.45 -5.61 0.73
N LEU A 95 -3.22 -6.28 1.57
CA LEU A 95 -4.67 -6.40 1.46
C LEU A 95 -5.34 -5.35 2.37
N ILE A 96 -6.11 -4.45 1.76
CA ILE A 96 -6.87 -3.40 2.41
C ILE A 96 -8.33 -3.85 2.51
N ASP A 97 -8.75 -4.26 3.69
CA ASP A 97 -10.14 -4.57 3.99
C ASP A 97 -10.96 -3.28 4.14
N VAL A 98 -11.89 -3.06 3.21
CA VAL A 98 -12.78 -1.89 3.22
C VAL A 98 -14.19 -2.24 3.70
N ARG A 99 -14.36 -3.34 4.43
CA ARG A 99 -15.64 -3.67 5.07
C ARG A 99 -15.87 -2.77 6.28
N ASP A 100 -17.10 -2.31 6.48
CA ASP A 100 -17.49 -1.59 7.72
C ASP A 100 -17.28 -2.47 8.96
N LEU A 101 -17.74 -3.73 8.89
CA LEU A 101 -17.45 -4.76 9.88
C LEU A 101 -16.87 -5.99 9.16
N PRO A 102 -15.64 -6.42 9.48
CA PRO A 102 -14.97 -7.55 8.83
C PRO A 102 -15.43 -8.90 9.41
N LEU A 103 -16.74 -9.03 9.57
CA LEU A 103 -17.44 -10.24 9.99
C LEU A 103 -17.87 -11.01 8.75
N SER A 104 -17.61 -12.31 8.74
CA SER A 104 -18.00 -13.19 7.65
C SER A 104 -18.39 -14.56 8.18
N ARG A 105 -19.47 -15.12 7.63
CA ARG A 105 -19.88 -16.51 7.85
C ARG A 105 -19.15 -17.49 6.92
N ARG A 106 -18.42 -16.98 5.92
CA ARG A 106 -17.61 -17.80 5.02
C ARG A 106 -16.30 -18.16 5.73
N ALA A 107 -16.00 -19.45 5.82
CA ALA A 107 -14.76 -19.95 6.40
C ALA A 107 -13.54 -19.26 5.75
N GLY A 108 -12.54 -18.90 6.56
CA GLY A 108 -11.34 -18.18 6.11
C GLY A 108 -11.48 -16.66 5.95
N PHE A 109 -12.69 -16.10 5.92
CA PHE A 109 -12.90 -14.67 5.62
C PHE A 109 -13.34 -13.81 6.82
N SER A 110 -13.37 -14.38 8.03
CA SER A 110 -13.46 -13.58 9.26
C SER A 110 -12.15 -12.82 9.50
N LYS A 111 -12.19 -11.62 10.10
CA LYS A 111 -11.00 -10.79 10.35
C LYS A 111 -9.79 -11.57 10.86
N ARG A 112 -9.98 -12.38 11.90
CA ARG A 112 -8.89 -13.15 12.54
C ARG A 112 -8.28 -14.19 11.60
N GLN A 113 -9.13 -14.99 10.94
CA GLN A 113 -8.66 -16.04 10.03
C GLN A 113 -8.00 -15.44 8.79
N LEU A 114 -8.60 -14.39 8.24
CA LEU A 114 -8.07 -13.71 7.07
C LEU A 114 -6.72 -13.06 7.37
N ALA A 115 -6.59 -12.33 8.48
CA ALA A 115 -5.32 -11.72 8.88
C ALA A 115 -4.23 -12.77 9.08
N ALA A 116 -4.53 -13.89 9.74
CA ALA A 116 -3.58 -14.99 9.92
C ALA A 116 -3.16 -15.63 8.58
N ALA A 117 -4.10 -15.81 7.64
CA ALA A 117 -3.80 -16.33 6.31
C ALA A 117 -2.95 -15.38 5.47
N MET A 118 -3.17 -14.06 5.60
CA MET A 118 -2.36 -13.04 4.92
C MET A 118 -0.94 -13.00 5.49
N ASP A 119 -0.80 -13.02 6.81
CA ASP A 119 0.50 -13.06 7.50
C ASP A 119 1.31 -14.30 7.11
N ALA A 120 0.69 -15.49 7.16
CA ALA A 120 1.32 -16.73 6.70
C ALA A 120 1.73 -16.72 5.21
N ALA A 121 1.11 -15.84 4.41
CA ALA A 121 1.45 -15.66 3.01
C ALA A 121 2.43 -14.50 2.74
N GLY A 122 2.88 -13.78 3.77
CA GLY A 122 3.73 -12.59 3.61
C GLY A 122 2.98 -11.37 3.03
N ILE A 123 1.66 -11.33 3.17
CA ILE A 123 0.80 -10.24 2.72
C ILE A 123 0.37 -9.43 3.95
N ALA A 124 0.64 -8.12 3.97
CA ALA A 124 0.17 -7.26 5.04
C ALA A 124 -1.36 -7.12 4.99
N TYR A 125 -2.01 -7.04 6.16
CA TYR A 125 -3.45 -6.86 6.28
C TYR A 125 -3.77 -5.57 7.03
N VAL A 126 -4.55 -4.69 6.39
CA VAL A 126 -5.01 -3.43 6.98
C VAL A 126 -6.52 -3.33 6.86
N HIS A 127 -7.20 -2.99 7.94
CA HIS A 127 -8.65 -2.77 7.95
C HIS A 127 -8.95 -1.28 8.07
N LEU A 128 -9.59 -0.71 7.04
CA LEU A 128 -9.95 0.70 6.96
C LEU A 128 -11.47 0.84 7.00
N ARG A 129 -12.00 0.93 8.22
CA ARG A 129 -13.44 0.95 8.49
C ARG A 129 -14.14 2.18 7.90
N GLY A 130 -13.46 3.32 7.83
CA GLY A 130 -13.96 4.56 7.27
C GLY A 130 -14.42 4.42 5.81
N LEU A 131 -13.86 3.44 5.08
CA LEU A 131 -14.20 3.14 3.68
C LEU A 131 -15.37 2.16 3.54
N GLY A 132 -15.91 1.66 4.64
CA GLY A 132 -16.95 0.64 4.63
C GLY A 132 -18.37 1.17 4.54
N THR A 133 -19.20 0.53 3.72
CA THR A 133 -20.62 0.83 3.64
C THR A 133 -21.37 0.42 4.92
N PRO A 134 -22.15 1.33 5.52
CA PRO A 134 -22.90 1.05 6.75
C PRO A 134 -24.06 0.04 6.52
N PRO A 135 -24.68 -0.51 7.59
CA PRO A 135 -25.69 -1.56 7.51
C PRO A 135 -26.85 -1.27 6.53
N GLU A 136 -27.33 -0.04 6.49
CA GLU A 136 -28.42 0.44 5.64
C GLU A 136 -28.04 0.43 4.15
N GLY A 137 -26.79 0.74 3.81
CA GLY A 137 -26.30 0.62 2.43
C GLY A 137 -26.18 -0.84 2.02
N ARG A 138 -25.70 -1.71 2.92
CA ARG A 138 -25.68 -3.17 2.67
C ARG A 138 -27.09 -3.74 2.43
N GLU A 139 -28.09 -3.25 3.15
CA GLU A 139 -29.49 -3.62 2.94
C GLU A 139 -30.01 -3.11 1.59
N ALA A 140 -29.71 -1.87 1.22
CA ALA A 140 -30.09 -1.32 -0.09
C ALA A 140 -29.49 -2.14 -1.25
N ASN A 141 -28.21 -2.53 -1.16
CA ASN A 141 -27.56 -3.42 -2.13
C ASN A 141 -28.30 -4.77 -2.23
N ARG A 142 -28.60 -5.42 -1.09
CA ARG A 142 -29.35 -6.69 -1.07
C ARG A 142 -30.72 -6.59 -1.74
N ARG A 143 -31.41 -5.47 -1.57
CA ARG A 143 -32.71 -5.19 -2.20
C ARG A 143 -32.61 -4.70 -3.64
N ARG A 144 -31.40 -4.51 -4.18
CA ARG A 144 -31.14 -3.91 -5.50
C ARG A 144 -31.68 -2.47 -5.62
N ASP A 145 -31.79 -1.77 -4.50
CA ASP A 145 -32.10 -0.33 -4.46
C ASP A 145 -30.82 0.47 -4.70
N TRP A 146 -30.41 0.51 -5.97
CA TRP A 146 -29.12 1.07 -6.37
C TRP A 146 -29.01 2.57 -6.11
N SER A 147 -30.09 3.31 -6.31
CA SER A 147 -30.11 4.75 -6.06
C SER A 147 -29.82 5.06 -4.59
N ARG A 148 -30.52 4.36 -3.68
CA ARG A 148 -30.28 4.50 -2.25
C ARG A 148 -28.89 4.01 -1.84
N PHE A 149 -28.44 2.88 -2.40
CA PHE A 149 -27.11 2.33 -2.13
C PHE A 149 -26.01 3.33 -2.44
N TRP A 150 -25.98 3.88 -3.66
CA TRP A 150 -24.93 4.80 -4.07
C TRP A 150 -24.98 6.11 -3.29
N ARG A 151 -26.18 6.64 -2.99
CA ARG A 151 -26.30 7.81 -2.12
C ARG A 151 -25.65 7.59 -0.76
N ILE A 152 -25.92 6.44 -0.12
CA ILE A 152 -25.32 6.10 1.19
C ILE A 152 -23.80 5.94 1.08
N VAL A 153 -23.30 5.35 -0.02
CA VAL A 153 -21.86 5.20 -0.25
C VAL A 153 -21.19 6.58 -0.38
N GLU A 154 -21.73 7.49 -1.18
CA GLU A 154 -21.18 8.85 -1.32
C GLU A 154 -21.22 9.62 0.01
N GLU A 155 -22.36 9.59 0.72
CA GLU A 155 -22.51 10.22 2.04
C GLU A 155 -21.47 9.68 3.03
N LYS A 156 -21.23 8.36 3.02
CA LYS A 156 -20.22 7.75 3.88
C LYS A 156 -18.80 8.17 3.50
N LEU A 157 -18.48 8.19 2.20
CA LEU A 157 -17.14 8.54 1.71
C LEU A 157 -16.83 10.04 1.80
N ALA A 158 -17.85 10.89 2.03
CA ALA A 158 -17.68 12.30 2.34
C ALA A 158 -17.36 12.60 3.82
N THR A 159 -17.36 11.58 4.70
CA THR A 159 -17.04 11.76 6.13
C THR A 159 -15.55 12.00 6.37
N VAL A 160 -15.20 12.71 7.45
CA VAL A 160 -13.79 12.98 7.83
C VAL A 160 -13.05 11.67 8.08
N GLU A 161 -13.69 10.68 8.69
CA GLU A 161 -13.10 9.36 8.94
C GLU A 161 -12.79 8.63 7.62
N ALA A 162 -13.66 8.75 6.62
CA ALA A 162 -13.42 8.17 5.31
C ALA A 162 -12.26 8.88 4.59
N GLU A 163 -12.15 10.20 4.72
CA GLU A 163 -11.06 10.97 4.14
C GLU A 163 -9.69 10.56 4.71
N LEU A 164 -9.59 10.38 6.03
CA LEU A 164 -8.37 9.89 6.68
C LEU A 164 -7.99 8.49 6.18
N ASP A 165 -8.96 7.60 6.05
CA ASP A 165 -8.72 6.24 5.55
C ASP A 165 -8.41 6.22 4.05
N LEU A 166 -8.98 7.12 3.24
CA LEU A 166 -8.63 7.28 1.81
C LEU A 166 -7.17 7.70 1.67
N GLN A 167 -6.71 8.65 2.49
CA GLN A 167 -5.32 9.06 2.51
C GLN A 167 -4.41 7.90 2.94
N ARG A 168 -4.80 7.13 3.97
CA ARG A 168 -4.07 5.95 4.41
C ARG A 168 -3.97 4.88 3.31
N ALA A 169 -5.07 4.63 2.60
CA ALA A 169 -5.10 3.68 1.47
C ALA A 169 -4.21 4.15 0.31
N ALA A 170 -4.19 5.45 0.03
CA ALA A 170 -3.32 6.04 -0.98
C ALA A 170 -1.83 5.88 -0.63
N GLU A 171 -1.45 6.08 0.63
CA GLU A 171 -0.08 5.86 1.12
C GLU A 171 0.34 4.40 0.98
N ILE A 172 -0.54 3.45 1.34
CA ILE A 172 -0.29 2.02 1.18
C ILE A 172 -0.09 1.66 -0.30
N ALA A 173 -0.97 2.16 -1.18
CA ALA A 173 -0.89 1.90 -2.61
C ALA A 173 0.34 2.54 -3.28
N ALA A 174 0.87 3.63 -2.71
CA ALA A 174 2.11 4.26 -3.17
C ALA A 174 3.35 3.49 -2.71
N ALA A 175 3.29 2.79 -1.57
CA ALA A 175 4.40 2.01 -1.03
C ALA A 175 4.58 0.66 -1.76
N GLY A 176 3.53 0.11 -2.37
CA GLY A 176 3.61 -1.13 -3.13
C GLY A 176 2.27 -1.67 -3.60
N PRO A 177 2.23 -2.86 -4.22
CA PRO A 177 1.02 -3.46 -4.77
C PRO A 177 -0.04 -3.70 -3.69
N ALA A 178 -1.10 -2.90 -3.71
CA ALA A 178 -2.20 -2.98 -2.74
C ALA A 178 -3.46 -3.57 -3.40
N CYS A 179 -4.31 -4.21 -2.60
CA CYS A 179 -5.58 -4.77 -3.06
C CYS A 179 -6.73 -4.38 -2.13
N LEU A 180 -7.79 -3.76 -2.66
CA LEU A 180 -9.02 -3.50 -1.93
C LEU A 180 -9.87 -4.77 -1.83
N LEU A 181 -10.35 -5.09 -0.62
CA LEU A 181 -11.20 -6.25 -0.35
C LEU A 181 -12.61 -5.82 0.08
N CYS A 182 -13.62 -6.41 -0.56
CA CYS A 182 -15.01 -6.43 -0.06
C CYS A 182 -15.66 -7.82 -0.25
N TYR A 183 -16.94 -7.95 0.08
CA TYR A 183 -17.71 -9.17 -0.08
C TYR A 183 -18.03 -9.47 -1.55
N GLU A 184 -18.75 -8.61 -2.25
CA GLU A 184 -19.42 -8.90 -3.53
C GLU A 184 -18.42 -9.34 -4.61
N ALA A 185 -18.69 -10.39 -5.38
CA ALA A 185 -17.78 -10.79 -6.46
C ALA A 185 -17.79 -9.73 -7.58
N ASP A 186 -18.99 -9.26 -7.93
CA ASP A 186 -19.20 -8.19 -8.89
C ASP A 186 -18.86 -6.83 -8.28
N TRP A 187 -17.85 -6.17 -8.85
CA TRP A 187 -17.42 -4.85 -8.42
C TRP A 187 -18.36 -3.73 -8.89
N HIS A 188 -19.15 -3.94 -9.96
CA HIS A 188 -20.06 -2.92 -10.49
C HIS A 188 -21.15 -2.52 -9.50
N ILE A 189 -21.52 -3.42 -8.59
CA ILE A 189 -22.55 -3.24 -7.55
C ILE A 189 -21.96 -3.11 -6.14
N CYS A 190 -20.65 -2.90 -6.03
CA CYS A 190 -19.93 -2.89 -4.77
C CYS A 190 -19.33 -1.51 -4.49
N HIS A 191 -19.32 -1.09 -3.24
CA HIS A 191 -18.75 0.20 -2.84
C HIS A 191 -17.24 0.28 -3.08
N ARG A 192 -16.54 -0.86 -3.11
CA ARG A 192 -15.09 -0.90 -3.38
C ARG A 192 -14.74 -0.29 -4.74
N ARG A 193 -15.68 -0.29 -5.70
CA ARG A 193 -15.53 0.42 -6.98
C ARG A 193 -15.31 1.90 -6.73
N ARG A 194 -16.20 2.52 -5.96
CA ARG A 194 -16.15 3.95 -5.70
C ARG A 194 -14.89 4.34 -4.91
N VAL A 195 -14.49 3.52 -3.95
CA VAL A 195 -13.20 3.69 -3.24
C VAL A 195 -12.02 3.65 -4.21
N GLY A 196 -12.00 2.69 -5.14
CA GLY A 196 -10.97 2.58 -6.18
C GLY A 196 -10.95 3.77 -7.13
N GLU A 197 -12.12 4.26 -7.57
CA GLU A 197 -12.27 5.46 -8.40
C GLU A 197 -11.68 6.69 -7.71
N LEU A 198 -12.04 6.96 -6.45
CA LEU A 198 -11.49 8.07 -5.67
C LEU A 198 -9.96 7.99 -5.53
N LEU A 199 -9.41 6.80 -5.29
CA LEU A 199 -7.96 6.60 -5.21
C LEU A 199 -7.27 6.80 -6.56
N SER A 200 -7.93 6.39 -7.65
CA SER A 200 -7.46 6.62 -9.02
C SER A 200 -7.43 8.11 -9.35
N GLU A 201 -8.53 8.83 -9.08
CA GLU A 201 -8.66 10.27 -9.30
C GLU A 201 -7.59 11.08 -8.54
N ARG A 202 -7.31 10.71 -7.28
CA ARG A 202 -6.38 11.44 -6.42
C ARG A 202 -4.91 11.19 -6.71
N ARG A 203 -4.56 9.97 -7.16
CA ARG A 203 -3.16 9.51 -7.23
C ARG A 203 -2.75 8.97 -8.61
N GLY A 204 -3.65 9.00 -9.60
CA GLY A 204 -3.40 8.47 -10.94
C GLY A 204 -3.19 6.96 -10.97
N LEU A 205 -3.75 6.23 -9.98
CA LEU A 205 -3.59 4.78 -9.88
C LEU A 205 -4.45 4.07 -10.94
N ARG A 206 -3.90 3.05 -11.59
CA ARG A 206 -4.70 2.17 -12.45
C ARG A 206 -5.40 1.11 -11.59
N VAL A 207 -6.73 1.08 -11.61
CA VAL A 207 -7.50 0.07 -10.87
C VAL A 207 -7.63 -1.21 -11.70
N CYS A 208 -7.25 -2.35 -11.13
CA CYS A 208 -7.38 -3.67 -11.74
C CYS A 208 -8.24 -4.60 -10.88
N HIS A 209 -9.37 -5.07 -11.42
CA HIS A 209 -10.28 -5.96 -10.70
C HIS A 209 -9.88 -7.42 -10.90
N LEU A 210 -9.53 -8.09 -9.81
CA LEU A 210 -9.18 -9.50 -9.78
C LEU A 210 -10.43 -10.36 -9.74
N VAL A 211 -10.40 -11.46 -10.49
CA VAL A 211 -11.43 -12.50 -10.47
C VAL A 211 -10.86 -13.73 -9.78
N VAL A 212 -11.59 -14.27 -8.81
CA VAL A 212 -11.24 -15.53 -8.16
C VAL A 212 -11.75 -16.67 -9.03
N GLY A 213 -10.86 -17.30 -9.78
CA GLY A 213 -11.17 -18.51 -10.54
C GLY A 213 -11.36 -19.74 -9.64
N PRO A 214 -11.87 -20.86 -10.19
CA PRO A 214 -11.93 -22.13 -9.48
C PRO A 214 -10.52 -22.58 -9.05
N VAL A 215 -10.42 -23.25 -7.89
CA VAL A 215 -9.17 -23.93 -7.49
C VAL A 215 -8.95 -25.05 -8.51
N ALA A 216 -7.78 -25.08 -9.18
CA ALA A 216 -7.43 -26.23 -10.01
C ALA A 216 -7.39 -27.48 -9.11
N PRO A 217 -7.95 -28.62 -9.54
CA PRO A 217 -7.84 -29.84 -8.74
C PRO A 217 -6.36 -30.18 -8.58
N THR A 218 -5.91 -30.26 -7.33
CA THR A 218 -4.59 -30.79 -6.94
C THR A 218 -4.53 -32.29 -7.14
#